data_AF-A0A7K2XEU4-F1
#
_entry.id   AF-A0A7K2XEU4-F1
#
_cell.length_a   1.000
_cell.length_b   1.000
_cell.length_c   1.000
_cell.angle_alpha   90.00
_cell.angle_beta   90.00
_cell.angle_gamma   90.00
#
_symmetry.space_group_name_H-M   'P 1'
#
loop_
_entity.id
_entity.type
_entity.pdbx_description
1 polymer ?
#
loop_
_entity_poly.entity_id
_entity_poly.type
_entity_poly.pdbx_seq_one_letter_code
_entity_poly.pdbx_strand_id
1 'polypeptide(L)'
;MQIRDLPHADPGVPDVRSGTRFLVWLGRRQLGGQLRSLAWGLLHYAGIAGLPFPIGLAVQAVVDRDGGRLGLAGALLLAFGAAIAAGDVMLHRTAVTNWITAAARVQQLLSRKTAELGSVLTRRVAAGEVVAVSTGDVEKIGWFVEALSRFAASAVVLVAVCAGLLVYQPALGAVVAVGVPVLALAVLPLLPRATRRADEQREKAGRA
;
A
#
# COMPACT_ATOMS: atom_id res chain seq x y z
N MET A 1 -0.98 17.42 0.49
CA MET A 1 -0.85 17.72 1.92
C MET A 1 0.60 17.50 2.30
N GLN A 2 1.19 18.43 3.04
CA GLN A 2 2.51 18.27 3.61
C GLN A 2 2.37 17.96 5.10
N ILE A 3 3.29 17.19 5.68
CA ILE A 3 3.30 16.88 7.12
C ILE A 3 3.38 18.17 7.96
N ARG A 4 3.99 19.22 7.41
CA ARG A 4 4.08 20.56 8.01
C ARG A 4 2.72 21.26 8.18
N ASP A 5 1.68 20.82 7.46
CA ASP A 5 0.34 21.39 7.54
C ASP A 5 -0.50 20.77 8.68
N LEU A 6 0.13 19.92 9.52
CA LEU A 6 -0.47 19.32 10.70
C LEU A 6 -0.12 20.15 11.95
N PRO A 7 -1.05 20.35 12.90
CA PRO A 7 -2.45 19.94 12.89
C PRO A 7 -3.30 20.70 11.86
N HIS A 8 -4.24 20.03 11.20
CA HIS A 8 -5.18 20.70 10.29
C HIS A 8 -6.07 21.69 11.06
N ALA A 9 -6.28 22.89 10.51
CA ALA A 9 -7.20 23.89 11.06
C ALA A 9 -8.64 23.37 11.14
N ASP A 10 -9.08 22.65 10.10
CA ASP A 10 -10.31 21.86 10.13
C ASP A 10 -10.04 20.41 9.65
N PRO A 11 -10.13 19.40 10.54
CA PRO A 11 -10.05 17.99 10.15
C PRO A 11 -11.28 17.53 9.34
N GLY A 12 -12.33 18.35 9.25
CA GLY A 12 -13.55 18.08 8.50
C GLY A 12 -14.56 17.23 9.28
N VAL A 13 -15.74 17.01 8.69
CA VAL A 13 -16.81 16.20 9.29
C VAL A 13 -16.83 14.80 8.65
N PRO A 14 -16.58 13.72 9.42
CA PRO A 14 -16.57 12.36 8.91
C PRO A 14 -17.98 11.78 8.73
N ASP A 15 -18.16 10.90 7.74
CA ASP A 15 -19.35 10.04 7.66
C ASP A 15 -19.13 8.82 8.56
N VAL A 16 -19.76 8.83 9.75
CA VAL A 16 -19.64 7.78 10.78
C VAL A 16 -20.78 6.76 10.74
N ARG A 17 -21.62 6.75 9.69
CA ARG A 17 -22.75 5.80 9.58
C ARG A 17 -22.29 4.36 9.41
N SER A 18 -21.09 4.14 8.88
CA SER A 18 -20.41 2.84 8.83
C SER A 18 -18.89 3.00 8.74
N GLY A 19 -18.13 2.01 9.18
CA GLY A 19 -16.66 2.01 9.06
C GLY A 19 -16.18 2.13 7.60
N THR A 20 -16.89 1.52 6.65
CA THR A 20 -16.58 1.64 5.23
C THR A 20 -16.76 3.05 4.69
N ARG A 21 -17.86 3.74 5.06
CA ARG A 21 -18.11 5.14 4.66
C ARG A 21 -17.07 6.08 5.25
N PHE A 22 -16.66 5.82 6.49
CA PHE A 22 -15.57 6.55 7.13
C PHE A 22 -14.25 6.43 6.34
N LEU A 23 -13.86 5.20 5.97
CA LEU A 23 -12.65 4.96 5.17
C LEU A 23 -12.71 5.60 3.78
N VAL A 24 -13.87 5.53 3.12
CA VAL A 24 -14.09 6.19 1.83
C VAL A 24 -13.96 7.71 1.96
N TRP A 25 -14.55 8.30 3.01
CA TRP A 25 -14.40 9.72 3.30
C TRP A 25 -12.93 10.10 3.56
N LEU A 26 -12.22 9.30 4.36
CA LEU A 26 -10.81 9.53 4.68
C LEU A 26 -9.92 9.47 3.43
N GLY A 27 -10.15 8.47 2.58
CA GLY A 27 -9.46 8.34 1.29
C GLY A 27 -9.75 9.52 0.35
N ARG A 28 -11.00 9.98 0.27
CA ARG A 28 -11.38 11.16 -0.52
C ARG A 28 -10.70 12.44 -0.05
N ARG A 29 -10.42 12.58 1.25
CA ARG A 29 -9.66 13.71 1.81
C ARG A 29 -8.17 13.67 1.48
N GLN A 30 -7.65 12.55 0.97
CA GLN A 30 -6.23 12.33 0.69
C GLN A 30 -5.94 11.92 -0.76
N LEU A 31 -6.86 12.16 -1.71
CA LEU A 31 -6.71 11.76 -3.11
C LEU A 31 -5.38 12.21 -3.73
N GLY A 32 -4.95 13.44 -3.46
CA GLY A 32 -3.67 13.93 -3.98
C GLY A 32 -2.45 13.17 -3.46
N GLY A 33 -2.50 12.64 -2.23
CA GLY A 33 -1.47 11.77 -1.68
C GLY A 33 -1.51 10.37 -2.29
N GLN A 34 -2.72 9.80 -2.40
CA GLN A 34 -2.93 8.47 -3.00
C GLN A 34 -2.53 8.44 -4.47
N LEU A 35 -2.84 9.49 -5.25
CA LEU A 35 -2.44 9.58 -6.66
C LEU A 35 -0.92 9.68 -6.83
N ARG A 36 -0.21 10.37 -5.93
CA ARG A 36 1.26 10.39 -5.94
C ARG A 36 1.84 9.02 -5.62
N SER A 37 1.34 8.37 -4.57
CA SER A 37 1.77 7.01 -4.24
C SER A 37 1.47 6.03 -5.36
N LEU A 38 0.31 6.16 -6.01
CA LEU A 38 -0.01 5.38 -7.21
C LEU A 38 1.01 5.63 -8.32
N ALA A 39 1.30 6.89 -8.67
CA ALA A 39 2.25 7.22 -9.73
C ALA A 39 3.66 6.67 -9.48
N TRP A 40 4.19 6.86 -8.27
CA TRP A 40 5.50 6.30 -7.89
C TRP A 40 5.50 4.77 -7.81
N GLY A 41 4.40 4.19 -7.33
CA GLY A 41 4.21 2.74 -7.33
C GLY A 41 4.15 2.16 -8.73
N LEU A 42 3.49 2.83 -9.67
CA LEU A 42 3.46 2.42 -11.07
C LEU A 42 4.88 2.46 -11.67
N LEU A 43 5.66 3.52 -11.43
CA LEU A 43 7.05 3.59 -11.88
C LEU A 43 7.89 2.43 -11.31
N HIS A 44 7.77 2.17 -10.01
CA HIS A 44 8.50 1.10 -9.33
C HIS A 44 8.12 -0.30 -9.88
N TYR A 45 6.83 -0.64 -9.83
CA TYR A 45 6.37 -1.98 -10.22
C TYR A 45 6.47 -2.22 -11.73
N ALA A 46 6.22 -1.21 -12.57
CA ALA A 46 6.44 -1.33 -14.01
C ALA A 46 7.92 -1.45 -14.35
N GLY A 47 8.79 -0.76 -13.59
CA GLY A 47 10.23 -0.93 -13.67
C GLY A 47 10.63 -2.39 -13.42
N ILE A 48 10.17 -2.98 -12.31
CA ILE A 48 10.44 -4.40 -11.98
C ILE A 48 9.90 -5.32 -13.07
N ALA A 49 8.66 -5.12 -13.49
CA ALA A 49 8.00 -5.95 -14.51
C ALA A 49 8.67 -5.86 -15.89
N GLY A 50 9.33 -4.73 -16.19
CA GLY A 50 10.02 -4.50 -17.45
C GLY A 50 11.43 -5.07 -17.52
N LEU A 51 12.06 -5.46 -16.39
CA LEU A 51 13.42 -6.02 -16.36
C LEU A 51 13.68 -7.19 -17.31
N PRO A 52 12.73 -8.12 -17.58
CA PRO A 52 12.95 -9.20 -18.54
C PRO A 52 13.26 -8.72 -19.97
N PHE A 53 12.78 -7.54 -20.37
CA PHE A 53 12.98 -7.01 -21.71
C PHE A 53 14.46 -6.71 -22.03
N PRO A 54 15.18 -5.85 -21.27
CA PRO A 54 16.60 -5.63 -21.53
C PRO A 54 17.46 -6.85 -21.22
N ILE A 55 17.03 -7.76 -20.34
CA ILE A 55 17.69 -9.05 -20.15
C ILE A 55 17.61 -9.89 -21.44
N GLY A 56 16.42 -10.02 -22.04
CA GLY A 56 16.25 -10.70 -23.31
C GLY A 56 17.08 -10.08 -24.44
N LEU A 57 17.15 -8.75 -24.49
CA LEU A 57 18.00 -8.03 -25.43
C LEU A 57 19.48 -8.33 -25.23
N ALA A 58 19.96 -8.37 -23.97
CA ALA A 58 21.34 -8.69 -23.64
C ALA A 58 21.70 -10.12 -24.06
N VAL A 59 20.83 -11.09 -23.74
CA VAL A 59 21.02 -12.50 -24.14
C VAL A 59 21.14 -12.61 -25.66
N GLN A 60 20.23 -11.97 -26.40
CA GLN A 60 20.27 -12.00 -27.86
C GLN A 60 21.53 -11.30 -28.42
N ALA A 61 21.94 -10.17 -27.84
CA ALA A 61 23.14 -9.47 -28.26
C ALA A 61 24.42 -10.31 -28.08
N VAL A 62 24.51 -11.09 -27.00
CA VAL A 62 25.63 -12.02 -26.78
C VAL A 62 25.63 -13.14 -27.82
N VAL A 63 24.46 -13.71 -28.14
CA VAL A 63 24.32 -14.73 -29.19
C VAL A 63 24.76 -14.18 -30.55
N ASP A 64 24.35 -12.96 -30.87
CA ASP A 64 24.66 -12.29 -32.14
C ASP A 64 26.09 -11.69 -32.17
N ARG A 65 26.83 -11.76 -31.06
CA ARG A 65 28.15 -11.10 -30.85
C ARG A 65 28.13 -9.59 -31.15
N ASP A 66 27.02 -8.94 -30.86
CA ASP A 66 26.82 -7.51 -31.08
C ASP A 66 27.09 -6.71 -29.79
N GLY A 67 28.28 -6.13 -29.70
CA GLY A 67 28.68 -5.29 -28.56
C GLY A 67 27.86 -4.00 -28.42
N GLY A 68 27.33 -3.47 -29.52
CA GLY A 68 26.49 -2.26 -29.50
C GLY A 68 25.13 -2.54 -28.85
N ARG A 69 24.47 -3.62 -29.25
CA ARG A 69 23.21 -4.06 -28.63
C ARG A 69 23.39 -4.49 -27.18
N LEU A 70 24.54 -5.07 -26.84
CA LEU A 70 24.88 -5.39 -25.46
C LEU A 70 25.03 -4.12 -24.61
N GLY A 71 25.71 -3.09 -25.15
CA GLY A 71 25.80 -1.77 -24.51
C GLY A 71 24.43 -1.11 -24.29
N LEU A 72 23.54 -1.19 -25.30
CA LEU A 72 22.16 -0.71 -25.18
C LEU A 72 21.39 -1.46 -24.09
N ALA A 73 21.51 -2.78 -24.02
CA ALA A 73 20.86 -3.59 -22.99
C ALA A 73 21.36 -3.23 -21.58
N GLY A 74 22.67 -3.00 -21.43
CA GLY A 74 23.26 -2.50 -20.19
C GLY A 74 22.74 -1.11 -19.80
N ALA A 75 22.65 -0.18 -20.75
CA ALA A 75 22.09 1.15 -20.52
C ALA A 75 20.61 1.10 -20.11
N LEU A 76 19.81 0.22 -20.74
CA LEU A 76 18.42 -0.01 -20.36
C LEU A 76 18.32 -0.59 -18.96
N LEU A 77 19.13 -1.60 -18.60
CA LEU A 77 19.16 -2.15 -17.24
C LEU A 77 19.48 -1.09 -16.19
N LEU A 78 20.45 -0.21 -16.46
CA LEU A 78 20.76 0.92 -15.58
C LEU A 78 19.58 1.90 -15.45
N ALA A 79 18.92 2.23 -16.56
CA ALA A 79 17.74 3.10 -16.56
C ALA A 79 16.57 2.51 -15.76
N PHE A 80 16.29 1.21 -15.96
CA PHE A 80 15.30 0.48 -15.19
C PHE A 80 15.66 0.40 -13.70
N GLY A 81 16.91 0.09 -13.36
CA GLY A 81 17.39 0.08 -11.98
C GLY A 81 17.23 1.43 -11.29
N ALA A 82 17.57 2.52 -11.98
CA ALA A 82 17.37 3.88 -11.49
C ALA A 82 15.88 4.21 -11.28
N ALA A 83 15.02 3.81 -12.22
CA ALA A 83 13.58 3.99 -12.11
C ALA A 83 12.97 3.20 -10.93
N ILE A 84 13.41 1.95 -10.73
CA ILE A 84 12.98 1.09 -9.62
C ILE A 84 13.39 1.72 -8.29
N ALA A 85 14.64 2.15 -8.16
CA ALA A 85 15.17 2.76 -6.94
C ALA A 85 14.47 4.09 -6.62
N ALA A 86 14.33 4.98 -7.62
CA ALA A 86 13.61 6.24 -7.45
C ALA A 86 12.13 6.01 -7.10
N GLY A 87 11.49 5.07 -7.79
CA GLY A 87 10.11 4.66 -7.56
C GLY A 87 9.91 4.10 -6.14
N ASP A 88 10.79 3.23 -5.67
CA ASP A 88 10.72 2.64 -4.33
C ASP A 88 10.82 3.70 -3.23
N VAL A 89 11.87 4.53 -3.30
CA VAL A 89 12.11 5.58 -2.29
C VAL A 89 10.96 6.57 -2.25
N MET A 90 10.45 7.01 -3.41
CA MET A 90 9.33 7.96 -3.48
C MET A 90 7.99 7.33 -3.12
N LEU A 91 7.74 6.07 -3.50
CA LEU A 91 6.56 5.32 -3.06
C LEU A 91 6.56 5.20 -1.55
N HIS A 92 7.66 4.76 -0.95
CA HIS A 92 7.78 4.63 0.50
C HIS A 92 7.54 5.97 1.19
N ARG A 93 8.22 7.03 0.75
CA ARG A 93 8.07 8.38 1.32
C ARG A 93 6.63 8.90 1.26
N THR A 94 5.97 8.72 0.12
CA THR A 94 4.58 9.19 -0.05
C THR A 94 3.59 8.33 0.72
N ALA A 95 3.79 7.01 0.79
CA ALA A 95 2.96 6.11 1.58
C ALA A 95 3.03 6.43 3.08
N VAL A 96 4.24 6.65 3.61
CA VAL A 96 4.45 7.08 5.01
C VAL A 96 3.83 8.46 5.27
N THR A 97 3.92 9.38 4.31
CA THR A 97 3.27 10.69 4.43
C THR A 97 1.75 10.58 4.51
N ASN A 98 1.15 9.74 3.66
CA ASN A 98 -0.30 9.48 3.70
C ASN A 98 -0.70 8.80 5.01
N TRP A 99 0.11 7.84 5.47
CA TRP A 99 -0.07 7.17 6.76
C TRP A 99 -0.16 8.17 7.92
N ILE A 100 0.86 9.02 8.07
CA ILE A 100 0.93 10.02 9.14
C ILE A 100 -0.24 11.01 9.04
N THR A 101 -0.56 11.47 7.83
CA THR A 101 -1.66 12.42 7.60
C THR A 101 -3.01 11.81 7.97
N ALA A 102 -3.23 10.54 7.62
CA ALA A 102 -4.42 9.80 8.01
C ALA A 102 -4.52 9.66 9.52
N ALA A 103 -3.46 9.15 10.17
CA ALA A 103 -3.41 8.96 11.61
C ALA A 103 -3.68 10.25 12.38
N ALA A 104 -2.98 11.34 12.02
CA ALA A 104 -3.15 12.65 12.64
C ALA A 104 -4.58 13.18 12.49
N ARG A 105 -5.18 13.07 11.29
CA ARG A 105 -6.57 13.49 11.08
C ARG A 105 -7.54 12.70 11.95
N VAL A 106 -7.37 11.37 12.04
CA VAL A 106 -8.22 10.53 12.90
C VAL A 106 -8.04 10.92 14.38
N GLN A 107 -6.81 11.16 14.84
CA GLN A 107 -6.53 11.64 16.20
C GLN A 107 -7.18 12.99 16.50
N GLN A 108 -7.15 13.94 15.55
CA GLN A 108 -7.83 15.23 15.71
C GLN A 108 -9.35 15.08 15.83
N LEU A 109 -9.96 14.18 15.04
CA LEU A 109 -11.39 13.89 15.11
C LEU A 109 -11.77 13.26 16.45
N LEU A 110 -10.97 12.32 16.93
CA LEU A 110 -11.15 11.68 18.24
C LEU A 110 -11.01 12.69 19.37
N SER A 111 -9.96 13.53 19.34
CA SER A 111 -9.74 14.58 20.35
C SER A 111 -10.92 15.57 20.41
N ARG A 112 -11.41 16.03 19.25
CA ARG A 112 -12.61 16.88 19.16
C ARG A 112 -13.82 16.20 19.77
N LYS A 113 -14.07 14.93 19.43
CA LYS A 113 -15.23 14.19 19.96
C LYS A 113 -15.14 13.93 21.46
N THR A 114 -13.94 13.63 21.96
CA THR A 114 -13.68 13.48 23.39
C THR A 114 -13.93 14.78 24.15
N ALA A 115 -13.50 15.92 23.61
CA ALA A 115 -13.77 17.22 24.19
C ALA A 115 -15.27 17.58 24.20
N GLU A 116 -15.99 17.26 23.11
CA GLU A 116 -17.46 17.44 23.03
C GLU A 116 -18.24 16.58 24.04
N LEU A 117 -17.78 15.34 24.30
CA LEU A 117 -18.45 14.42 25.22
C LEU A 117 -18.11 14.70 26.70
N GLY A 118 -16.91 15.22 26.98
CA GLY A 118 -16.45 15.61 28.31
C GLY A 118 -16.66 14.52 29.38
N SER A 119 -17.29 14.89 30.49
CA SER A 119 -17.52 14.00 31.65
C SER A 119 -18.52 12.86 31.40
N VAL A 120 -19.22 12.87 30.27
CA VAL A 120 -20.11 11.76 29.88
C VAL A 120 -19.29 10.56 29.40
N LEU A 121 -18.17 10.82 28.71
CA LEU A 121 -17.32 9.76 28.18
C LEU A 121 -16.67 8.95 29.32
N THR A 122 -16.09 9.63 30.31
CA THR A 122 -15.44 8.99 31.46
C THR A 122 -16.39 8.20 32.35
N ARG A 123 -17.70 8.48 32.27
CA ARG A 123 -18.74 7.72 32.98
C ARG A 123 -19.24 6.49 32.23
N ARG A 124 -18.98 6.39 30.92
CA ARG A 124 -19.52 5.32 30.05
C ARG A 124 -18.46 4.42 29.42
N VAL A 125 -17.22 4.89 29.32
CA VAL A 125 -16.13 4.19 28.63
C VAL A 125 -14.91 4.19 29.55
N ALA A 126 -14.26 3.03 29.67
CA ALA A 126 -13.06 2.90 30.48
C ALA A 126 -11.92 3.73 29.88
N ALA A 127 -11.10 4.37 30.72
CA ALA A 127 -9.96 5.16 30.23
C ALA A 127 -9.00 4.33 29.36
N GLY A 128 -8.81 3.05 29.68
CA GLY A 128 -8.00 2.12 28.88
C GLY A 128 -8.57 1.85 27.49
N GLU A 129 -9.89 1.84 27.32
CA GLU A 129 -10.56 1.66 26.03
C GLU A 129 -10.39 2.92 25.15
N VAL A 130 -10.43 4.11 25.75
CA VAL A 130 -10.15 5.38 25.05
C VAL A 130 -8.71 5.43 24.54
N VAL A 131 -7.75 4.97 25.35
CA VAL A 131 -6.33 4.92 24.95
C VAL A 131 -6.10 3.88 23.85
N ALA A 132 -6.73 2.71 23.95
CA ALA A 132 -6.64 1.66 22.93
C ALA A 132 -7.16 2.13 21.57
N VAL A 133 -8.31 2.81 21.53
CA VAL A 133 -8.87 3.37 20.28
C VAL A 133 -7.97 4.48 19.74
N SER A 134 -7.45 5.36 20.60
CA SER A 134 -6.58 6.48 20.19
C SER A 134 -5.22 6.05 19.63
N THR A 135 -4.77 4.84 19.96
CA THR A 135 -3.42 4.37 19.61
C THR A 135 -3.50 3.22 18.62
N GLY A 136 -4.12 2.11 19.01
CA GLY A 136 -4.13 0.87 18.23
C GLY A 136 -4.99 0.95 16.98
N ASP A 137 -6.21 1.49 17.07
CA ASP A 137 -7.11 1.52 15.91
C ASP A 137 -6.72 2.60 14.90
N VAL A 138 -6.22 3.75 15.39
CA VAL A 138 -5.61 4.78 14.54
C VAL A 138 -4.45 4.21 13.74
N GLU A 139 -3.56 3.45 14.38
CA GLU A 139 -2.42 2.82 13.73
C GLU A 139 -2.87 1.84 12.64
N LYS A 140 -3.83 0.96 12.93
CA LYS A 140 -4.39 0.01 11.95
C LYS A 140 -5.02 0.72 10.75
N ILE A 141 -5.80 1.78 10.97
CA ILE A 141 -6.38 2.59 9.88
C ILE A 141 -5.25 3.18 9.03
N GLY A 142 -4.21 3.66 9.69
CA GLY A 142 -3.03 4.14 9.03
C GLY A 142 -2.36 3.06 8.15
N TRP A 143 -2.05 1.89 8.71
CA TRP A 143 -1.45 0.78 7.97
C TRP A 143 -2.31 0.37 6.79
N PHE A 144 -3.64 0.41 6.94
CA PHE A 144 -4.56 0.17 5.83
C PHE A 144 -4.36 1.18 4.69
N VAL A 145 -4.26 2.48 4.99
CA VAL A 145 -3.99 3.52 3.97
C VAL A 145 -2.65 3.27 3.27
N GLU A 146 -1.63 2.86 4.03
CA GLU A 146 -0.31 2.53 3.52
C GLU A 146 -0.35 1.30 2.59
N ALA A 147 -1.01 0.23 3.03
CA ALA A 147 -1.17 -1.01 2.27
C ALA A 147 -1.96 -0.77 0.98
N LEU A 148 -3.05 0.00 1.06
CA LEU A 148 -3.88 0.34 -0.11
C LEU A 148 -3.07 1.09 -1.18
N SER A 149 -2.16 1.97 -0.76
CA SER A 149 -1.29 2.74 -1.67
C SER A 149 -0.42 1.83 -2.53
N ARG A 150 0.20 0.80 -1.92
CA ARG A 150 1.03 -0.17 -2.64
C ARG A 150 0.19 -1.14 -3.45
N PHE A 151 -0.90 -1.63 -2.87
CA PHE A 151 -1.82 -2.57 -3.51
C PHE A 151 -2.41 -2.02 -4.80
N ALA A 152 -2.84 -0.76 -4.82
CA ALA A 152 -3.45 -0.17 -6.02
C ALA A 152 -2.46 -0.16 -7.20
N ALA A 153 -1.21 0.24 -6.97
CA ALA A 153 -0.19 0.27 -8.00
C ALA A 153 0.19 -1.14 -8.49
N SER A 154 0.40 -2.09 -7.57
CA SER A 154 0.75 -3.47 -7.92
C SER A 154 -0.38 -4.15 -8.69
N ALA A 155 -1.64 -3.95 -8.29
CA ALA A 155 -2.81 -4.48 -9.00
C ALA A 155 -2.91 -3.93 -10.43
N VAL A 156 -2.70 -2.62 -10.63
CA VAL A 156 -2.73 -2.00 -11.96
C VAL A 156 -1.62 -2.56 -12.85
N VAL A 157 -0.38 -2.67 -12.35
CA VAL A 157 0.73 -3.24 -13.12
C VAL A 157 0.48 -4.71 -13.43
N LEU A 158 -0.02 -5.49 -12.48
CA LEU A 158 -0.38 -6.90 -12.72
C LEU A 158 -1.40 -7.02 -13.86
N VAL A 159 -2.48 -6.23 -13.82
CA VAL A 159 -3.49 -6.25 -14.89
C VAL A 159 -2.88 -5.85 -16.24
N ALA A 160 -2.04 -4.82 -16.27
CA ALA A 160 -1.36 -4.38 -17.49
C ALA A 160 -0.43 -5.46 -18.07
N VAL A 161 0.35 -6.14 -17.22
CA VAL A 161 1.24 -7.23 -17.62
C VAL A 161 0.43 -8.42 -18.14
N CYS A 162 -0.62 -8.83 -17.42
CA CYS A 162 -1.50 -9.91 -17.87
C CYS A 162 -2.16 -9.59 -19.22
N ALA A 163 -2.67 -8.37 -19.39
CA ALA A 163 -3.25 -7.92 -20.65
C ALA A 163 -2.21 -7.92 -21.78
N GLY A 164 -1.01 -7.41 -21.54
CA GLY A 164 0.09 -7.45 -22.50
C GLY A 164 0.45 -8.88 -22.90
N LEU A 165 0.62 -9.78 -21.93
CA LEU A 165 0.91 -11.19 -22.19
C LEU A 165 -0.22 -11.88 -22.97
N LEU A 166 -1.48 -11.59 -22.66
CA LEU A 166 -2.62 -12.15 -23.39
C LEU A 166 -2.64 -11.70 -24.86
N VAL A 167 -2.18 -10.48 -25.15
CA VAL A 167 -2.08 -9.97 -26.52
C VAL A 167 -0.91 -10.61 -27.28
N TYR A 168 0.28 -10.69 -26.68
CA TYR A 168 1.48 -11.16 -27.37
C TYR A 168 1.67 -12.69 -27.33
N GLN A 169 1.30 -13.33 -26.22
CA GLN A 169 1.44 -14.78 -26.04
C GLN A 169 0.28 -15.36 -25.19
N PRO A 170 -0.90 -15.60 -25.81
CA PRO A 170 -2.12 -15.97 -25.10
C PRO A 170 -1.98 -17.17 -24.16
N ALA A 171 -1.19 -18.18 -24.55
CA ALA A 171 -0.98 -19.38 -23.74
C ALA A 171 -0.31 -19.07 -22.38
N LEU A 172 0.75 -18.26 -22.37
CA LEU A 172 1.38 -17.83 -21.12
C LEU A 172 0.54 -16.78 -20.39
N GLY A 173 -0.08 -15.87 -21.13
CA GLY A 173 -0.97 -14.86 -20.57
C GLY A 173 -2.12 -15.48 -19.76
N ALA A 174 -2.75 -16.54 -20.27
CA ALA A 174 -3.83 -17.23 -19.57
C ALA A 174 -3.34 -17.91 -18.28
N VAL A 175 -2.18 -18.57 -18.33
CA VAL A 175 -1.57 -19.22 -17.15
C VAL A 175 -1.28 -18.18 -16.06
N VAL A 176 -0.68 -17.04 -16.43
CA VAL A 176 -0.34 -15.98 -15.46
C VAL A 176 -1.60 -15.29 -14.92
N ALA A 177 -2.56 -14.98 -15.79
CA ALA A 177 -3.81 -14.31 -15.40
C ALA A 177 -4.66 -15.12 -14.42
N VAL A 178 -4.61 -16.45 -14.48
CA VAL A 178 -5.30 -17.33 -13.52
C VAL A 178 -4.40 -17.69 -12.33
N GLY A 179 -3.14 -18.07 -12.61
CA GLY A 179 -2.22 -18.57 -11.60
C GLY A 179 -1.89 -17.54 -10.53
N VAL A 180 -1.67 -16.27 -10.90
CA VAL A 180 -1.30 -15.22 -9.94
C VAL A 180 -2.44 -14.94 -8.95
N PRO A 181 -3.70 -14.69 -9.38
CA PRO A 181 -4.82 -14.55 -8.43
C PRO A 181 -5.05 -15.79 -7.58
N VAL A 182 -4.95 -17.00 -8.15
CA VAL A 182 -5.13 -18.25 -7.38
C VAL A 182 -4.08 -18.35 -6.27
N LEU A 183 -2.80 -18.10 -6.57
CA LEU A 183 -1.73 -18.11 -5.58
C LEU A 183 -1.96 -17.06 -4.48
N ALA A 184 -2.37 -15.84 -4.85
CA ALA A 184 -2.64 -14.78 -3.89
C ALA A 184 -3.84 -15.10 -2.97
N LEU A 185 -4.92 -15.63 -3.55
CA LEU A 185 -6.16 -15.92 -2.83
C LEU A 185 -6.08 -17.21 -2.00
N ALA A 186 -5.25 -18.18 -2.41
CA ALA A 186 -5.06 -19.44 -1.68
C ALA A 186 -4.56 -19.24 -0.24
N VAL A 187 -3.89 -18.11 0.04
CA VAL A 187 -3.39 -17.77 1.38
C VAL A 187 -4.51 -17.26 2.31
N LEU A 188 -5.55 -16.60 1.77
CA LEU A 188 -6.62 -16.00 2.57
C LEU A 188 -7.31 -16.96 3.56
N PRO A 189 -7.72 -18.19 3.20
CA PRO A 189 -8.36 -19.11 4.15
C PRO A 189 -7.43 -19.59 5.28
N LEU A 190 -6.11 -19.42 5.14
CA LEU A 190 -5.13 -19.77 6.17
C LEU A 190 -4.98 -18.67 7.23
N LEU A 191 -5.30 -17.40 6.90
CA LEU A 191 -5.13 -16.25 7.79
C LEU A 191 -5.90 -16.37 9.11
N PRO A 192 -7.18 -16.80 9.16
CA PRO A 192 -7.92 -16.91 10.43
C PRO A 192 -7.28 -17.93 11.40
N ARG A 193 -6.72 -19.01 10.85
CA ARG A 193 -6.04 -20.02 11.66
C ARG A 193 -4.68 -19.54 12.16
N ALA A 194 -3.94 -18.84 11.30
CA ALA A 194 -2.65 -18.26 11.66
C ALA A 194 -2.80 -17.17 12.74
N THR A 195 -3.76 -16.27 12.58
CA THR A 195 -4.05 -15.20 13.55
C THR A 195 -4.50 -15.77 14.88
N ARG A 196 -5.41 -16.74 14.92
CA ARG A 196 -5.82 -17.39 16.18
C ARG A 196 -4.65 -18.00 16.94
N ARG A 197 -3.73 -18.70 16.25
CA ARG A 197 -2.53 -19.27 16.87
C ARG A 197 -1.58 -18.18 17.40
N ALA A 198 -1.44 -17.07 16.67
CA ALA A 198 -0.65 -15.94 17.13
C ALA A 198 -1.26 -15.29 18.38
N ASP A 199 -2.59 -15.21 18.46
CA ASP A 199 -3.29 -14.66 19.63
C ASP A 199 -3.19 -15.59 20.85
N GLU A 200 -3.32 -16.91 20.66
CA GLU A 200 -3.05 -17.90 21.71
C GLU A 200 -1.62 -17.77 22.27
N GLN A 201 -0.64 -17.44 21.42
CA GLN A 201 0.74 -17.21 21.85
C GLN A 201 0.89 -15.90 22.62
N ARG A 202 0.23 -14.82 22.19
CA ARG A 202 0.22 -13.52 22.90
C ARG A 202 -0.41 -13.63 24.27
N GLU A 203 -1.51 -14.39 24.39
CA GLU A 203 -2.18 -14.61 25.67
C GLU A 203 -1.27 -15.35 26.67
N LYS A 204 -0.52 -16.35 26.20
CA LYS A 204 0.45 -17.07 27.03
C LYS A 204 1.63 -16.18 27.45
N ALA A 205 2.12 -15.34 26.53
CA ALA A 205 3.22 -14.42 26.81
C ALA A 205 2.84 -13.33 27.82
N GLY A 206 1.57 -12.89 27.85
CA GLY A 206 1.08 -11.90 28.81
C GLY A 206 0.82 -12.44 30.23
N ARG A 207 0.98 -13.74 30.47
CA ARG A 207 0.84 -14.38 31.78
C ARG A 207 2.18 -14.67 32.47
N ALA A 208 3.31 -14.36 31.81
CA ALA A 208 4.67 -14.47 32.34
C ALA A 208 5.15 -13.11 32.88
#